data_AF-A0A967ZTI5-F1
#
_entry.id   AF-A0A967ZTI5-F1
#
_cell.length_a   1.000
_cell.length_b   1.000
_cell.length_c   1.000
_cell.angle_alpha   90.00
_cell.angle_beta   90.00
_cell.angle_gamma   90.00
#
_symmetry.space_group_name_H-M   'P 1'
#
loop_
_entity.id
_entity.type
_entity.pdbx_description
1 polymer ?
#
loop_
_entity_poly.entity_id
_entity_poly.type
_entity_poly.pdbx_seq_one_letter_code
_entity_poly.pdbx_strand_id
1 'polypeptide(L)'
;MPSLGRRIAIGVAGWLATIGGVALAVHPERCGSPRGAEMRASAELAVEWFAANLDPDGRFVYRWDRERAMREPGYNDVRHAGV
;
A
#
# COMPACT_ATOMS: atom_id res chain seq x y z
N MET A 1 3.10 24.68 -38.11
CA MET A 1 2.53 24.37 -36.78
C MET A 1 1.45 23.31 -36.95
N PRO A 2 1.40 22.25 -36.12
CA PRO A 2 0.34 21.24 -36.23
C PRO A 2 -1.04 21.88 -35.96
N SER A 3 -2.05 21.47 -36.73
CA SER A 3 -3.43 21.95 -36.59
C SER A 3 -3.98 21.66 -35.20
N LEU A 4 -4.96 22.45 -34.75
CA LEU A 4 -5.66 22.23 -33.49
C LEU A 4 -6.21 20.79 -33.39
N GLY A 5 -6.79 20.28 -34.48
CA GLY A 5 -7.29 18.90 -34.54
C GLY A 5 -6.21 17.84 -34.30
N ARG A 6 -5.01 18.02 -34.87
CA ARG A 6 -3.88 17.10 -34.63
C ARG A 6 -3.42 17.13 -33.17
N ARG A 7 -3.42 18.30 -32.53
CA ARG A 7 -3.06 18.44 -31.10
C ARG A 7 -4.09 17.76 -30.19
N ILE A 8 -5.39 17.94 -30.49
CA ILE A 8 -6.48 17.28 -29.75
C ILE A 8 -6.36 15.76 -29.88
N ALA A 9 -6.15 15.24 -31.10
CA ALA A 9 -6.03 13.81 -31.34
C ALA A 9 -4.88 13.18 -30.55
N ILE A 10 -3.71 13.83 -30.49
CA ILE A 10 -2.57 13.36 -29.69
C ILE A 10 -2.91 13.37 -28.20
N GLY A 11 -3.56 14.43 -27.70
CA GLY A 11 -3.98 14.51 -26.31
C GLY A 11 -4.96 13.40 -25.92
N VAL A 12 -5.96 13.16 -26.76
CA VAL A 12 -6.92 12.06 -26.57
C VAL A 12 -6.22 10.72 -26.60
N ALA A 13 -5.33 10.47 -27.57
CA ALA A 13 -4.57 9.23 -27.65
C ALA A 13 -3.69 9.00 -26.41
N GLY A 14 -3.04 10.05 -25.91
CA GLY A 14 -2.28 10.01 -24.66
C GLY A 14 -3.14 9.65 -23.46
N TRP A 15 -4.31 10.27 -23.33
CA TRP A 15 -5.25 9.93 -22.25
C TRP A 15 -5.77 8.51 -22.33
N LEU A 16 -6.14 8.04 -23.52
CA LEU A 16 -6.58 6.66 -23.73
C LEU A 16 -5.47 5.66 -23.40
N ALA A 17 -4.22 5.96 -23.78
CA ALA A 17 -3.07 5.13 -23.44
C ALA A 17 -2.86 5.05 -21.92
N THR A 18 -2.93 6.19 -21.22
CA THR A 18 -2.80 6.24 -19.76
C THR A 18 -3.93 5.46 -19.07
N ILE A 19 -5.19 5.71 -19.45
CA ILE A 19 -6.34 5.01 -18.86
C ILE A 19 -6.26 3.52 -19.14
N GLY A 20 -5.94 3.13 -20.37
CA GLY A 20 -5.75 1.72 -20.74
C GLY A 20 -4.62 1.05 -19.96
N GLY A 21 -3.49 1.74 -19.80
CA GLY A 21 -2.36 1.25 -19.00
C GLY A 21 -2.73 1.06 -17.52
N VAL A 22 -3.42 2.03 -16.92
CA VAL A 22 -3.92 1.92 -15.53
C VAL A 22 -4.91 0.77 -15.38
N ALA A 23 -5.85 0.61 -16.31
CA ALA A 23 -6.84 -0.47 -16.26
C ALA A 23 -6.22 -1.87 -16.34
N LEU A 24 -5.07 -2.01 -17.01
CA LEU A 24 -4.31 -3.26 -17.09
C LEU A 24 -3.42 -3.48 -15.86
N ALA A 25 -2.86 -2.42 -15.28
CA ALA A 25 -1.95 -2.52 -14.15
C ALA A 25 -2.68 -2.65 -12.81
N VAL A 26 -3.81 -1.94 -12.66
CA VAL A 26 -4.58 -1.88 -11.42
C VAL A 26 -5.75 -2.83 -11.53
N HIS A 27 -5.48 -4.11 -11.34
CA HIS A 27 -6.53 -5.09 -11.12
C HIS A 27 -6.86 -5.15 -9.63
N PRO A 28 -8.15 -5.30 -9.25
CA PRO A 28 -8.47 -5.63 -7.88
C PRO A 28 -7.71 -6.90 -7.52
N GLU A 29 -7.06 -6.89 -6.36
CA GLU A 29 -6.48 -8.11 -5.82
C GLU A 29 -7.56 -9.18 -5.83
N ARG A 30 -7.33 -10.28 -6.57
CA ARG A 30 -8.23 -11.42 -6.52
C ARG A 30 -7.98 -12.10 -5.20
N CYS A 31 -8.68 -11.65 -4.17
CA CYS A 31 -8.80 -12.40 -2.94
C CYS A 31 -9.39 -13.76 -3.34
N GLY A 32 -8.59 -14.82 -3.23
CA GLY A 32 -9.08 -16.18 -3.44
C GLY A 32 -10.22 -16.50 -2.45
N SER A 33 -10.70 -17.73 -2.48
CA SER A 33 -11.63 -18.23 -1.45
C SER A 33 -10.87 -19.11 -0.46
N PRO A 34 -10.22 -18.52 0.57
CA PRO A 34 -9.47 -19.30 1.55
C PRO A 34 -10.41 -20.24 2.30
N ARG A 35 -9.88 -21.41 2.64
CA ARG A 35 -10.55 -22.38 3.51
C ARG A 35 -10.57 -21.85 4.94
N GLY A 36 -11.50 -22.35 5.75
CA GLY A 36 -11.62 -21.94 7.16
C GLY A 36 -10.34 -22.16 7.98
N ALA A 37 -9.51 -23.14 7.63
CA ALA A 37 -8.20 -23.35 8.27
C ALA A 37 -7.19 -22.25 7.92
N GLU A 38 -7.17 -21.80 6.66
CA GLU A 38 -6.30 -20.70 6.20
C GLU A 38 -6.71 -19.38 6.84
N MET A 39 -8.02 -19.14 6.98
CA MET A 39 -8.53 -17.96 7.71
C MET A 39 -8.11 -17.96 9.18
N ARG A 40 -8.14 -19.12 9.84
CA ARG A 40 -7.71 -19.24 11.24
C ARG A 40 -6.20 -19.00 11.37
N ALA A 41 -5.40 -19.63 10.52
CA ALA A 41 -3.94 -19.43 10.52
C ALA A 41 -3.58 -17.95 10.29
N SER A 42 -4.27 -17.27 9.38
CA SER A 42 -4.07 -15.83 9.16
C SER A 42 -4.44 -14.99 10.39
N ALA A 43 -5.50 -15.34 11.11
CA ALA A 43 -5.88 -14.65 12.34
C ALA A 43 -4.85 -14.87 13.46
N GLU A 44 -4.33 -16.09 13.60
CA GLU A 44 -3.27 -16.42 14.55
C GLU A 44 -1.99 -15.62 14.25
N LEU A 45 -1.56 -15.57 12.99
CA LEU A 45 -0.41 -14.77 12.57
C LEU A 45 -0.58 -13.27 12.87
N ALA A 46 -1.79 -12.74 12.70
CA ALA A 46 -2.08 -11.34 13.01
C ALA A 46 -1.95 -11.06 14.52
N VAL A 47 -2.44 -11.96 15.36
CA VAL A 47 -2.32 -11.86 16.83
C VAL A 47 -0.86 -11.97 17.28
N GLU A 48 -0.09 -12.89 16.69
CA GLU A 48 1.34 -13.02 16.95
C GLU A 48 2.10 -11.76 16.57
N TRP A 49 1.75 -11.14 15.44
CA TRP A 49 2.33 -9.86 15.05
C TRP A 49 2.01 -8.76 16.07
N PHE A 50 0.78 -8.68 16.59
CA PHE A 50 0.45 -7.74 17.66
C PHE A 50 1.29 -7.98 18.91
N ALA A 51 1.39 -9.23 19.37
CA ALA A 51 2.19 -9.55 20.55
C ALA A 51 3.67 -9.14 20.41
N ALA A 52 4.23 -9.24 19.19
CA ALA A 52 5.61 -8.85 18.92
C ALA A 52 5.82 -7.33 18.75
N ASN A 53 4.78 -6.58 18.39
CA ASN A 53 4.90 -5.18 17.98
C ASN A 53 4.07 -4.19 18.81
N LEU A 54 3.24 -4.65 19.75
CA LEU A 54 2.46 -3.80 20.65
C LEU A 54 3.21 -3.60 21.98
N ASP A 55 3.48 -2.35 22.30
CA ASP A 55 4.10 -1.96 23.56
C ASP A 55 3.10 -2.00 24.73
N PRO A 56 3.60 -2.07 25.99
CA PRO A 56 2.73 -2.09 27.18
C PRO A 56 1.84 -0.85 27.34
N ASP A 57 2.21 0.26 26.69
CA ASP A 57 1.43 1.51 26.65
C ASP A 57 0.39 1.54 25.51
N GLY A 58 0.26 0.46 24.75
CA GLY A 58 -0.68 0.31 23.65
C GLY A 58 -0.19 0.89 22.31
N ARG A 59 1.07 1.32 22.20
CA ARG A 59 1.63 1.81 20.94
C ARG A 59 2.19 0.68 20.08
N PHE A 60 2.04 0.79 18.76
CA PHE A 60 2.69 -0.14 17.83
C PHE A 60 4.10 0.32 17.43
N VAL A 61 5.02 -0.64 17.30
CA VAL A 61 6.32 -0.44 16.65
C VAL A 61 6.08 -0.24 15.16
N TYR A 62 6.22 1.00 14.70
CA TYR A 62 5.96 1.34 13.30
C TYR A 62 7.18 1.19 12.41
N ARG A 63 8.38 1.51 12.94
CA ARG A 63 9.63 1.35 12.22
C ARG A 63 10.70 0.72 13.11
N TRP A 64 11.27 -0.36 12.59
CA TRP A 64 12.45 -1.02 13.11
C TRP A 64 13.63 -0.73 12.17
N ASP A 65 14.68 -0.13 12.70
CA ASP A 65 15.94 0.04 11.99
C ASP A 65 16.71 -1.28 12.08
N ARG A 66 16.84 -1.98 10.94
CA ARG A 66 17.56 -3.26 10.88
C ARG A 66 19.07 -3.12 11.01
N GLU A 67 19.64 -2.01 10.56
CA GLU A 67 21.10 -1.79 10.62
C GLU A 67 21.53 -1.48 12.05
N ARG A 68 20.71 -0.72 12.76
CA ARG A 68 20.96 -0.32 14.16
C ARG A 68 20.32 -1.26 15.17
N ALA A 69 19.57 -2.26 14.71
CA ALA A 69 18.82 -3.22 15.51
C ALA A 69 18.00 -2.53 16.63
N MET A 70 17.32 -1.44 16.29
CA MET A 70 16.56 -0.65 17.25
C MET A 70 15.27 -0.10 16.68
N ARG A 71 14.35 0.27 17.56
CA ARG A 71 13.12 0.99 17.20
C ARG A 71 13.46 2.43 16.86
N GLU A 72 12.85 2.97 15.80
CA GLU A 72 12.99 4.38 15.44
C GLU A 72 11.81 5.17 16.04
N PRO A 73 12.03 5.92 17.14
CA PRO A 73 10.97 6.71 17.76
C PRO A 73 10.53 7.86 16.85
N GLY A 74 9.27 8.27 16.96
CA GLY A 74 8.73 9.45 16.25
C GLY A 74 8.43 9.26 14.76
N TYR A 75 8.78 8.12 14.15
CA TYR A 75 8.44 7.85 12.74
C TYR A 75 6.93 7.92 12.49
N ASN A 76 6.14 7.43 13.45
CA ASN A 76 4.68 7.44 13.35
C ASN A 76 4.10 8.86 13.41
N ASP A 77 4.77 9.77 14.14
CA ASP A 77 4.30 11.13 14.37
C ASP A 77 4.33 11.91 13.05
N VAL A 78 5.37 11.73 12.24
CA VAL A 78 5.51 12.43 10.95
C VAL A 78 4.54 11.90 9.89
N ARG A 79 4.27 10.59 9.85
CA ARG A 79 3.46 9.97 8.78
C ARG A 79 1.95 10.17 8.96
N HIS A 80 1.47 10.37 10.19
CA HIS A 80 0.07 10.69 10.47
C HIS A 80 -0.18 12.16 10.79
N ALA A 81 0.86 12.99 10.92
CA ALA A 81 0.70 14.43 11.09
C ALA A 81 0.12 15.13 9.85
N GLY A 82 0.10 14.50 8.68
CA GLY A 82 -0.59 15.01 7.48
C GLY A 82 -0.10 16.38 6.99
N VAL A 83 1.13 16.76 7.33
CA VAL A 83 1.78 18.03 6.94
C VAL A 83 2.61 17.88 5.67
#